data_AF-A0A482RHA3-F1
#
_entry.id   AF-A0A482RHA3-F1
#
_cell.length_a   1.000
_cell.length_b   1.000
_cell.length_c   1.000
_cell.angle_alpha   90.00
_cell.angle_beta   90.00
_cell.angle_gamma   90.00
#
_symmetry.space_group_name_H-M   'P 1'
#
loop_
_entity.id
_entity.type
_entity.pdbx_description
1 polymer ?
#
loop_
_entity_poly.entity_id
_entity_poly.type
_entity_poly.pdbx_seq_one_letter_code
_entity_poly.pdbx_strand_id
1 'polypeptide(L)'
;MYNKMLQSDSYVLRQQSLKLLSEFLLDRENFAIMMRYIVDKNNLRIVMTLLRHKTANIQFEAFHVFKVFVANPEKPADIVTILAMNKARLIAFLRAFQNEKDDEQFIEEKAMLIDTLQRLPDMEPPAPAATPDSGSAAS
;
A
#
# COMPACT_ATOMS: atom_id res chain seq x y z
N MET A 1 10.90 -17.32 -8.19
CA MET A 1 11.19 -16.96 -9.61
C MET A 1 10.61 -15.59 -9.96
N TYR A 2 9.35 -15.30 -9.61
CA TYR A 2 8.69 -13.99 -9.77
C TYR A 2 9.43 -12.81 -9.08
N ASN A 3 9.88 -13.01 -7.84
CA ASN A 3 10.63 -11.99 -7.09
C ASN A 3 12.00 -11.63 -7.69
N LYS A 4 12.61 -12.53 -8.49
CA LYS A 4 13.89 -12.26 -9.17
C LYS A 4 13.68 -11.42 -10.44
N MET A 5 12.50 -11.51 -11.07
CA MET A 5 12.14 -10.70 -12.25
C MET A 5 11.68 -9.28 -11.90
N LEU A 6 11.11 -9.07 -10.70
CA LEU A 6 10.79 -7.72 -10.22
C LEU A 6 12.02 -6.84 -9.98
N GLN A 7 13.22 -7.44 -9.93
CA GLN A 7 14.48 -6.78 -9.60
C GLN A 7 15.39 -6.47 -10.80
N SER A 8 15.12 -6.96 -12.02
CA SER A 8 16.01 -6.74 -13.18
C SER A 8 15.58 -5.57 -14.08
N ASP A 9 16.58 -4.82 -14.56
CA ASP A 9 16.54 -3.56 -15.33
C ASP A 9 15.86 -3.63 -16.71
N SER A 10 14.54 -3.72 -16.77
CA SER A 10 13.82 -3.25 -17.97
C SER A 10 12.48 -2.61 -17.61
N TYR A 11 12.51 -1.28 -17.63
CA TYR A 11 11.41 -0.34 -17.35
C TYR A 11 10.10 -0.71 -18.08
N VAL A 12 10.17 -1.24 -19.31
CA VAL A 12 9.01 -1.62 -20.12
C VAL A 12 8.37 -2.93 -19.64
N LEU A 13 9.19 -3.91 -19.22
CA LEU A 13 8.69 -5.19 -18.69
C LEU A 13 7.96 -4.98 -17.36
N ARG A 14 8.46 -4.10 -16.47
CA ARG A 14 7.81 -3.80 -15.18
C ARG A 14 6.46 -3.11 -15.35
N GLN A 15 6.35 -2.21 -16.32
CA GLN A 15 5.12 -1.48 -16.61
C GLN A 15 4.03 -2.38 -17.20
N GLN A 16 4.36 -3.22 -18.18
CA GLN A 16 3.39 -4.17 -18.75
C GLN A 16 3.03 -5.28 -17.76
N SER A 17 3.99 -5.80 -16.99
CA SER A 17 3.74 -6.82 -15.97
C SER A 17 2.80 -6.32 -14.87
N LEU A 18 2.90 -5.05 -14.48
CA LEU A 18 2.03 -4.50 -13.46
C LEU A 18 0.60 -4.27 -13.96
N LYS A 19 0.45 -3.79 -15.20
CA LYS A 19 -0.87 -3.64 -15.82
C LYS A 19 -1.55 -5.00 -15.97
N LEU A 20 -0.82 -6.00 -16.49
CA LEU A 20 -1.28 -7.39 -16.55
C LEU A 20 -1.62 -7.95 -15.17
N LEU A 21 -0.82 -7.68 -14.15
CA LEU A 21 -1.09 -8.14 -12.79
C LEU A 21 -2.34 -7.47 -12.19
N SER A 22 -2.58 -6.19 -12.48
CA SER A 22 -3.74 -5.47 -11.97
C SER A 22 -5.03 -5.94 -12.67
N GLU A 23 -5.02 -6.05 -14.00
CA GLU A 23 -6.12 -6.62 -14.78
C GLU A 23 -6.40 -8.08 -14.37
N PHE A 24 -5.34 -8.89 -14.19
CA PHE A 24 -5.46 -10.29 -13.79
C PHE A 24 -6.00 -10.46 -12.37
N LEU A 25 -5.49 -9.71 -11.39
CA LEU A 25 -5.93 -9.83 -9.99
C LEU A 25 -7.36 -9.30 -9.76
N LEU A 26 -7.82 -8.37 -10.59
CA LEU A 26 -9.17 -7.79 -10.49
C LEU A 26 -10.20 -8.56 -11.32
N ASP A 27 -9.77 -9.54 -12.11
CA ASP A 27 -10.66 -10.48 -12.79
C ASP A 27 -11.32 -11.42 -11.77
N ARG A 28 -12.65 -11.57 -11.89
CA ARG A 28 -13.46 -12.44 -11.03
C ARG A 28 -13.03 -13.90 -11.13
N GLU A 29 -12.54 -14.35 -12.28
CA GLU A 29 -12.04 -15.72 -12.45
C GLU A 29 -10.79 -16.00 -11.62
N ASN A 30 -10.06 -14.95 -11.23
CA ASN A 30 -8.81 -15.05 -10.48
C ASN A 30 -8.97 -14.70 -8.99
N PHE A 31 -10.20 -14.68 -8.47
CA PHE A 31 -10.50 -14.34 -7.08
C PHE A 31 -9.64 -15.10 -6.05
N ALA A 32 -9.45 -16.41 -6.26
CA ALA A 32 -8.64 -17.22 -5.36
C ALA A 32 -7.16 -16.77 -5.31
N ILE A 33 -6.64 -16.26 -6.43
CA ILE A 33 -5.27 -15.74 -6.52
C ILE A 33 -5.19 -14.36 -5.89
N MET A 34 -6.18 -13.50 -6.14
CA MET A 34 -6.32 -12.21 -5.47
C MET A 34 -6.31 -12.36 -3.94
N MET A 35 -7.13 -13.27 -3.40
CA MET A 35 -7.19 -13.52 -1.97
C MET A 35 -5.83 -13.96 -1.38
N ARG A 36 -5.06 -14.77 -2.10
CA ARG A 36 -3.69 -15.15 -1.68
C ARG A 36 -2.71 -13.99 -1.79
N TYR A 37 -2.89 -13.10 -2.76
CA TYR A 37 -2.01 -11.96 -2.98
C TYR A 37 -2.18 -10.90 -1.89
N ILE A 38 -3.43 -10.60 -1.51
CA ILE A 38 -3.76 -9.51 -0.57
C ILE A 38 -3.46 -9.81 0.90
N VAL A 39 -3.11 -11.06 1.23
CA VAL A 39 -2.70 -11.46 2.58
C VAL A 39 -1.19 -11.41 2.81
N ASP A 40 -0.38 -11.15 1.78
CA ASP A 40 1.09 -11.09 1.91
C ASP A 40 1.57 -9.63 2.06
N LYS A 41 2.22 -9.33 3.19
CA LYS A 41 2.81 -8.02 3.48
C LYS A 41 3.86 -7.54 2.47
N ASN A 42 4.58 -8.45 1.81
CA ASN A 42 5.57 -8.07 0.81
C ASN A 42 4.88 -7.51 -0.43
N ASN A 43 3.75 -8.09 -0.82
CA ASN A 43 2.93 -7.60 -1.91
C ASN A 43 2.38 -6.21 -1.60
N LEU A 44 1.90 -5.99 -0.37
CA LEU A 44 1.48 -4.65 0.07
C LEU A 44 2.62 -3.62 -0.08
N ARG A 45 3.84 -3.96 0.36
CA ARG A 45 5.00 -3.06 0.24
C ARG A 45 5.35 -2.73 -1.21
N ILE A 46 5.26 -3.71 -2.11
CA ILE A 46 5.48 -3.51 -3.54
C ILE A 46 4.42 -2.54 -4.08
N VAL A 47 3.14 -2.79 -3.80
CA VAL A 47 2.03 -1.92 -4.23
C VAL A 47 2.18 -0.50 -3.68
N MET A 48 2.49 -0.33 -2.40
CA MET A 48 2.75 0.99 -1.79
C MET A 48 3.96 1.72 -2.39
N THR A 49 4.95 0.98 -2.90
CA THR A 49 6.07 1.57 -3.65
C THR A 49 5.63 2.05 -5.01
N LEU A 50 4.78 1.29 -5.70
CA LEU A 50 4.26 1.62 -7.02
C LEU A 50 3.28 2.80 -7.02
N LEU A 51 2.55 3.02 -5.93
CA LEU A 51 1.76 4.24 -5.71
C LEU A 51 2.59 5.52 -5.85
N ARG A 52 3.89 5.44 -5.58
CA ARG A 52 4.84 6.58 -5.68
C ARG A 52 5.63 6.59 -6.98
N HIS A 53 5.28 5.74 -7.95
CA HIS A 53 5.99 5.70 -9.22
C HIS A 53 5.84 7.01 -10.00
N LYS A 54 6.80 7.37 -10.85
CA LYS A 54 6.79 8.64 -11.61
C LYS A 54 5.70 8.74 -12.70
N THR A 55 5.02 7.64 -13.02
CA THR A 55 4.08 7.54 -14.14
C THR A 55 2.66 7.41 -13.60
N ALA A 56 1.79 8.36 -13.95
CA ALA A 56 0.41 8.42 -13.46
C ALA A 56 -0.36 7.10 -13.69
N ASN A 57 -0.25 6.49 -14.88
CA ASN A 57 -0.93 5.23 -15.17
C ASN A 57 -0.49 4.09 -14.22
N ILE A 58 0.82 3.97 -13.93
CA ILE A 58 1.32 2.94 -13.00
C ILE A 58 0.79 3.19 -11.59
N GLN A 59 0.75 4.44 -11.15
CA GLN A 59 0.19 4.76 -9.84
C GLN A 59 -1.30 4.40 -9.78
N PHE A 60 -2.04 4.64 -10.87
CA PHE A 60 -3.48 4.36 -10.95
C PHE A 60 -3.79 2.86 -10.90
N GLU A 61 -3.05 2.04 -11.66
CA GLU A 61 -3.16 0.58 -11.55
C GLU A 61 -2.80 0.08 -10.13
N ALA A 62 -1.72 0.62 -9.55
CA ALA A 62 -1.34 0.30 -8.17
C ALA A 62 -2.41 0.73 -7.16
N PHE A 63 -3.17 1.80 -7.42
CA PHE A 63 -4.30 2.22 -6.59
C PHE A 63 -5.42 1.18 -6.60
N HIS A 64 -5.79 0.62 -7.75
CA HIS A 64 -6.82 -0.41 -7.81
C HIS A 64 -6.43 -1.67 -7.02
N VAL A 65 -5.17 -2.08 -7.08
CA VAL A 65 -4.66 -3.19 -6.27
C VAL A 65 -4.59 -2.79 -4.79
N PHE A 66 -4.14 -1.58 -4.46
CA PHE A 66 -4.09 -1.10 -3.08
C PHE A 66 -5.48 -1.08 -2.43
N LYS A 67 -6.52 -0.69 -3.19
CA LYS A 67 -7.90 -0.66 -2.74
C LYS A 67 -8.34 -2.02 -2.18
N VAL A 68 -8.01 -3.13 -2.83
CA VAL A 68 -8.42 -4.46 -2.37
C VAL A 68 -7.69 -4.90 -1.09
N PHE A 69 -6.46 -4.45 -0.85
CA PHE A 69 -5.78 -4.67 0.44
C PHE A 69 -6.52 -3.98 1.59
N VAL A 70 -6.92 -2.72 1.39
CA VAL A 70 -7.59 -1.92 2.42
C VAL A 70 -9.05 -2.33 2.60
N ALA A 71 -9.73 -2.80 1.55
CA ALA A 71 -11.11 -3.24 1.60
C ALA A 71 -11.29 -4.68 2.13
N ASN A 72 -10.23 -5.49 2.21
CA ASN A 72 -10.33 -6.89 2.65
C ASN A 72 -10.89 -6.99 4.08
N PRO A 73 -12.08 -7.57 4.33
CA PRO A 73 -12.65 -7.64 5.68
C PRO A 73 -11.78 -8.48 6.63
N GLU A 74 -11.11 -9.52 6.12
CA GLU A 74 -10.25 -10.44 6.87
C GLU A 74 -8.77 -10.08 6.71
N LYS A 75 -8.44 -8.80 6.92
CA LYS A 75 -7.06 -8.30 6.84
C LYS A 75 -6.16 -8.99 7.88
N PRO A 76 -5.04 -9.60 7.47
CA PRO A 76 -4.04 -10.12 8.40
C PRO A 76 -3.45 -9.02 9.31
N ALA A 77 -3.02 -9.41 10.51
CA ALA A 77 -2.52 -8.47 11.53
C ALA A 77 -1.27 -7.68 11.08
N ASP A 78 -0.41 -8.28 10.27
CA ASP A 78 0.77 -7.64 9.72
C ASP A 78 0.42 -6.59 8.65
N ILE A 79 -0.60 -6.83 7.83
CA ILE A 79 -1.18 -5.84 6.90
C ILE A 79 -1.75 -4.67 7.69
N VAL A 80 -2.57 -4.92 8.71
CA VAL A 80 -3.13 -3.88 9.59
C VAL A 80 -2.01 -3.04 10.22
N THR A 81 -0.97 -3.69 10.74
CA THR A 81 0.19 -3.02 11.33
C THR A 81 0.87 -2.08 10.34
N ILE A 82 1.15 -2.54 9.12
CA ILE A 82 1.80 -1.70 8.10
C ILE A 82 0.93 -0.49 7.73
N LEU A 83 -0.39 -0.70 7.55
CA LEU A 83 -1.32 0.38 7.21
C LEU A 83 -1.42 1.40 8.36
N ALA A 84 -1.52 0.94 9.60
CA ALA A 84 -1.60 1.79 10.78
C ALA A 84 -0.31 2.63 10.97
N MET A 85 0.87 2.02 10.86
CA MET A 85 2.16 2.73 10.94
C MET A 85 2.34 3.81 9.87
N ASN A 86 1.66 3.67 8.73
CA ASN A 86 1.73 4.63 7.62
C ASN A 86 0.45 5.46 7.47
N LYS A 87 -0.50 5.38 8.42
CA LYS A 87 -1.86 5.92 8.31
C LYS A 87 -1.88 7.38 7.89
N ALA A 88 -1.18 8.25 8.63
CA ALA A 88 -1.15 9.69 8.35
C ALA A 88 -0.61 10.01 6.95
N ARG A 89 0.47 9.32 6.54
CA ARG A 89 1.10 9.50 5.22
C ARG A 89 0.21 9.00 4.08
N LEU A 90 -0.47 7.88 4.28
CA LEU A 90 -1.38 7.30 3.29
C LEU A 90 -2.60 8.19 3.08
N ILE A 91 -3.20 8.69 4.16
CA ILE A 91 -4.35 9.62 4.07
C ILE A 91 -3.94 10.91 3.34
N ALA A 92 -2.80 11.51 3.71
CA ALA A 92 -2.30 12.70 3.05
C ALA A 92 -2.04 12.46 1.55
N PHE A 93 -1.44 11.32 1.20
CA PHE A 93 -1.23 10.92 -0.19
C PHE A 93 -2.56 10.78 -0.95
N LEU A 94 -3.53 10.04 -0.41
CA LEU A 94 -4.82 9.80 -1.07
C LEU A 94 -5.60 11.10 -1.33
N ARG A 95 -5.52 12.07 -0.41
CA ARG A 95 -6.17 13.39 -0.60
C ARG A 95 -5.59 14.20 -1.76
N ALA A 96 -4.31 14.00 -2.07
CA ALA A 96 -3.63 14.68 -3.18
C ALA A 96 -3.54 13.81 -4.45
N PHE A 97 -4.02 12.57 -4.39
CA PHE A 97 -3.81 11.59 -5.45
C PHE A 97 -4.73 11.84 -6.66
N GLN A 98 -4.13 12.24 -7.79
CA GLN A 98 -4.75 12.41 -9.10
C GLN A 98 -6.09 13.18 -9.07
N ASN A 99 -6.12 14.35 -8.40
CA ASN A 99 -7.32 15.18 -8.24
C ASN A 99 -7.79 15.84 -9.54
N GLU A 100 -6.98 15.81 -10.60
CA GLU A 100 -7.30 16.29 -11.94
C GLU A 100 -8.32 15.40 -12.68
N LYS A 101 -8.69 14.23 -12.12
CA LYS A 101 -9.71 13.33 -12.66
C LYS A 101 -11.09 13.69 -12.12
N ASP A 102 -12.00 14.13 -13.01
CA ASP A 102 -13.43 14.32 -12.72
C ASP A 102 -14.22 13.00 -12.86
N ASP A 103 -13.77 11.96 -12.15
CA ASP A 103 -14.44 10.66 -12.10
C ASP A 103 -15.07 10.47 -10.71
N GLU A 104 -16.41 10.54 -10.65
CA GLU A 104 -17.18 10.42 -9.40
C GLU A 104 -16.89 9.10 -8.67
N GLN A 105 -16.80 7.99 -9.41
CA GLN A 105 -16.51 6.68 -8.82
C GLN A 105 -15.13 6.68 -8.17
N PHE A 106 -14.12 7.24 -8.85
CA PHE A 106 -12.77 7.33 -8.29
C PHE A 106 -12.71 8.21 -7.03
N ILE A 107 -13.47 9.31 -7.00
CA ILE A 107 -13.57 10.20 -5.83
C ILE A 107 -14.19 9.46 -4.64
N GLU A 108 -15.27 8.72 -4.85
CA GLU A 108 -15.91 7.89 -3.83
C GLU A 108 -14.99 6.79 -3.30
N GLU A 109 -14.29 6.08 -4.21
CA GLU A 109 -13.33 5.05 -3.84
C GLU A 109 -12.21 5.61 -2.95
N LYS A 110 -11.67 6.78 -3.28
CA LYS A 110 -10.69 7.47 -2.43
C LYS A 110 -11.24 7.83 -1.06
N ALA A 111 -12.46 8.37 -1.00
CA ALA A 111 -13.10 8.75 0.26
C ALA A 111 -13.30 7.53 1.17
N MET A 112 -13.78 6.41 0.62
CA MET A 112 -13.96 5.15 1.34
C MET A 112 -12.64 4.60 1.89
N LEU A 113 -11.56 4.66 1.10
CA LEU A 113 -10.24 4.24 1.56
C LEU A 113 -9.70 5.12 2.69
N ILE A 114 -9.89 6.43 2.60
CA ILE A 114 -9.50 7.37 3.66
C ILE A 114 -10.25 7.07 4.96
N ASP A 115 -11.57 6.90 4.90
CA ASP A 115 -12.39 6.56 6.07
C ASP A 115 -11.98 5.22 6.69
N THR A 116 -11.75 4.20 5.85
CA THR A 116 -11.27 2.89 6.31
C THR A 116 -9.91 3.00 7.02
N LEU A 117 -8.99 3.78 6.47
CA LEU A 117 -7.69 4.01 7.09
C LEU A 117 -7.80 4.81 8.38
N GLN A 118 -8.69 5.80 8.47
CA GLN A 118 -8.91 6.60 9.67
C GLN A 118 -9.39 5.76 10.86
N ARG A 119 -10.21 4.72 10.59
CA ARG A 119 -10.71 3.77 11.60
C ARG A 119 -9.65 2.80 12.12
N LEU A 120 -8.47 2.73 11.50
CA LEU A 120 -7.36 1.93 12.02
C LEU A 120 -6.78 2.55 13.30
N PRO A 121 -6.31 1.72 14.26
CA PRO A 121 -5.72 2.22 15.49
C PRO A 121 -4.53 3.14 15.20
N ASP A 122 -4.39 4.19 16.01
CA ASP A 122 -3.16 4.99 16.02
C ASP A 122 -2.03 4.13 16.57
N MET A 123 -1.10 3.77 15.70
CA MET A 123 0.15 3.12 16.10
C MET A 123 1.18 4.23 16.30
N GLU A 124 1.55 4.47 17.55
CA GLU A 124 2.66 5.37 17.87
C GLU A 124 3.95 4.78 17.25
N PRO A 125 4.72 5.56 16.48
CA PRO A 125 6.00 5.07 15.98
C PRO A 125 6.86 4.64 17.17
N PRO A 126 7.63 3.54 17.07
CA PRO A 126 8.45 3.09 18.18
C PRO A 126 9.32 4.25 18.64
N ALA A 127 9.17 4.62 19.92
CA ALA A 127 9.92 5.70 20.54
C ALA A 127 11.41 5.52 20.22
N PRO A 128 12.13 6.60 19.83
CA PRO A 128 13.57 6.49 19.61
C PRO A 128 14.18 5.92 20.88
N ALA A 129 14.92 4.80 20.74
CA ALA A 129 15.50 4.06 21.84
C ALA A 129 16.15 5.04 22.83
N ALA A 130 15.60 5.10 24.04
CA ALA A 130 16.14 5.92 25.10
C ALA A 130 17.62 5.53 25.27
N THR A 131 18.52 6.46 24.96
CA THR A 131 19.93 6.33 25.32
C THR A 131 19.97 6.10 26.82
N PRO A 132 20.57 5.00 27.31
CA PRO A 132 20.70 4.80 28.74
C PRO A 132 21.53 5.96 29.28
N ASP A 133 20.88 6.78 30.09
CA ASP A 133 21.46 7.86 30.84
C ASP A 133 22.59 7.27 31.70
N SER A 134 23.84 7.51 31.31
CA SER A 134 25.00 7.16 32.11
C SER A 134 25.08 8.15 33.27
N GLY A 135 24.21 7.92 34.25
CA GLY A 135 24.20 8.63 35.51
C GLY A 135 25.51 8.39 36.26
N SER A 136 26.22 9.50 36.48
CA SER A 136 26.83 9.90 37.75
C SER A 136 27.29 8.77 38.69
N ALA A 137 28.59 8.50 38.67
CA ALA A 137 29.29 7.97 39.84
C ALA A 137 30.18 9.08 40.41
N ALA A 138 29.59 9.90 41.28
CA ALA A 138 30.32 10.66 42.27
C ALA A 138 30.29 9.87 43.58
N SER A 139 31.44 9.38 44.02
CA SER A 139 31.87 9.19 45.43
C SER A 139 33.28 8.64 45.45
#